data_AF-A0A914QIC2-F1
#
_entry.id   AF-A0A914QIC2-F1
#
_cell.length_a   1.000
_cell.length_b   1.000
_cell.length_c   1.000
_cell.angle_alpha   90.00
_cell.angle_beta   90.00
_cell.angle_gamma   90.00
#
_symmetry.space_group_name_H-M   'P 1'
#
loop_
_entity.id
_entity.type
_entity.pdbx_description
1 polymer ?
#
loop_
_entity_poly.entity_id
_entity_poly.type
_entity_poly.pdbx_seq_one_letter_code
_entity_poly.pdbx_strand_id
1 'polypeptide(L)'
;MYYTELSASGCVDRVLDKKEGKHQKRRYFYTSFLREPITRFISEYRHVERGATWLASRHVCNGKPPTPEQLPMCFDPEVGWDGVLMEEFLSCPYNLAFNRQTRMLADLTLINCYDTSTMNSTMRDKIMLESAKNNLRNLAFFGIKEKMEESQLIFEKTFQMTFTRELAEWNKSKSHDTPLTEVEMKVIREKNHLDIQLYEYAVKLFNKRLELIKSNSESKELRPKPIIQHSCMI
;
A
#
# COMPACT_ATOMS: atom_id res chain seq x y z
N MET A 1 -1.30 9.05 14.22
CA MET A 1 -2.25 7.97 13.87
C MET A 1 -1.84 7.52 12.48
N TYR A 2 -1.14 6.39 12.39
CA TYR A 2 -0.66 5.86 11.11
C TYR A 2 -1.77 4.99 10.54
N TYR A 3 -2.36 5.41 9.43
CA TYR A 3 -3.34 4.61 8.70
C TYR A 3 -2.58 3.70 7.76
N THR A 4 -2.68 2.40 7.99
CA THR A 4 -1.97 1.39 7.20
C THR A 4 -2.80 0.84 6.07
N GLU A 5 -4.02 1.32 5.83
CA GLU A 5 -4.88 0.84 4.74
C GLU A 5 -5.64 2.02 4.16
N LEU A 6 -5.87 1.98 2.85
CA LEU A 6 -6.62 3.00 2.12
C LEU A 6 -8.11 2.89 2.49
N SER A 7 -8.48 3.40 3.64
CA SER A 7 -9.88 3.69 3.96
C SER A 7 -10.29 4.94 3.17
N ALA A 8 -10.68 4.72 1.90
CA ALA A 8 -11.19 5.78 1.03
C ALA A 8 -12.61 6.25 1.44
N SER A 9 -13.23 5.63 2.44
CA SER A 9 -14.60 5.89 2.89
C SER A 9 -14.66 6.65 4.22
N GLY A 10 -15.13 7.91 4.16
CA GLY A 10 -15.76 8.66 5.27
C GLY A 10 -14.94 9.02 6.52
N CYS A 11 -13.82 8.36 6.81
CA CYS A 11 -13.10 8.57 8.08
C CYS A 11 -12.24 9.83 8.08
N VAL A 12 -11.76 10.29 6.92
CA VAL A 12 -10.83 11.42 6.83
C VAL A 12 -11.48 12.72 7.25
N ASP A 13 -12.71 13.00 6.80
CA ASP A 13 -13.44 14.21 7.20
C ASP A 13 -13.64 14.29 8.71
N ARG A 14 -14.16 13.23 9.33
CA ARG A 14 -14.37 13.18 10.79
C ARG A 14 -13.08 13.43 11.56
N VAL A 15 -11.97 12.85 11.12
CA VAL A 15 -10.66 13.00 11.77
C VAL A 15 -10.13 14.43 11.61
N LEU A 16 -10.23 15.00 10.41
CA LEU A 16 -9.78 16.37 10.16
C LEU A 16 -10.68 17.39 10.86
N ASP A 17 -12.00 17.20 10.85
CA ASP A 17 -12.95 18.05 11.56
C ASP A 17 -12.71 18.04 13.08
N LYS A 18 -12.47 16.86 13.67
CA LYS A 18 -12.11 16.75 15.09
C LYS A 18 -10.80 17.47 15.41
N LYS A 19 -9.83 17.43 14.50
CA LYS A 19 -8.52 18.08 14.68
C LYS A 19 -8.60 19.60 14.49
N GLU A 20 -9.41 20.06 13.57
CA GLU A 20 -9.53 21.48 13.17
C GLU A 20 -10.66 22.21 13.92
N GLY A 21 -11.52 21.49 14.63
CA GLY A 21 -12.63 22.05 15.42
C GLY A 21 -13.79 22.59 14.58
N LYS A 22 -13.82 22.33 13.27
CA LYS A 22 -14.87 22.79 12.36
C LYS A 22 -15.05 21.85 11.18
N HIS A 23 -16.30 21.75 10.70
CA HIS A 23 -16.60 21.03 9.47
C HIS A 23 -16.26 21.88 8.25
N GLN A 24 -15.54 21.31 7.29
CA GLN A 24 -15.30 21.92 5.98
C GLN A 24 -15.50 20.92 4.86
N LYS A 25 -16.11 21.36 3.76
CA LYS A 25 -16.18 20.55 2.54
C LYS A 25 -14.80 20.51 1.88
N ARG A 26 -14.18 19.33 1.83
CA ARG A 26 -12.83 19.13 1.29
C ARG A 26 -12.86 18.31 0.00
N ARG A 27 -11.80 18.45 -0.81
CA ARG A 27 -11.52 17.57 -1.95
C ARG A 27 -10.26 16.76 -1.64
N TYR A 28 -10.38 15.44 -1.66
CA TYR A 28 -9.27 14.55 -1.35
C TYR A 28 -8.63 14.01 -2.62
N PHE A 29 -7.32 14.19 -2.72
CA PHE A 29 -6.48 13.66 -3.79
C PHE A 29 -5.52 12.65 -3.18
N TYR A 30 -5.89 11.37 -3.26
CA TYR A 30 -5.05 10.32 -2.72
C TYR A 30 -3.88 10.05 -3.64
N THR A 31 -2.70 9.93 -3.03
CA THR A 31 -1.46 9.59 -3.71
C THR A 31 -0.78 8.42 -3.01
N SER A 32 0.05 7.68 -3.73
CA SER A 32 0.81 6.55 -3.15
C SER A 32 2.11 6.30 -3.91
N PHE A 33 2.95 5.42 -3.38
CA PHE A 33 4.12 4.88 -4.07
C PHE A 33 4.09 3.36 -3.98
N LEU A 34 4.46 2.70 -5.09
CA LEU A 34 4.69 1.27 -5.14
C LEU A 34 6.18 0.98 -5.31
N ARG A 35 6.57 -0.23 -4.92
CA ARG A 35 7.92 -0.74 -5.03
C ARG A 35 7.87 -2.19 -5.52
N GLU A 36 8.92 -2.62 -6.20
CA GLU A 36 9.06 -4.02 -6.62
C GLU A 36 8.82 -4.96 -5.42
N PRO A 37 7.86 -5.90 -5.48
CA PRO A 37 7.35 -6.61 -4.31
C PRO A 37 8.38 -7.39 -3.52
N ILE A 38 9.32 -8.06 -4.18
CA ILE A 38 10.35 -8.86 -3.51
C ILE A 38 11.29 -7.96 -2.73
N THR A 39 11.80 -6.92 -3.39
CA THR A 39 12.68 -5.92 -2.78
C THR A 39 11.97 -5.17 -1.65
N ARG A 40 10.68 -4.89 -1.80
CA ARG A 40 9.83 -4.29 -0.76
C ARG A 40 9.68 -5.20 0.45
N PHE A 41 9.44 -6.49 0.23
CA PHE A 41 9.32 -7.49 1.30
C PHE A 41 10.63 -7.63 2.08
N ILE A 42 11.76 -7.78 1.39
CA ILE A 42 13.09 -7.87 2.01
C ILE A 42 13.42 -6.59 2.79
N SER A 43 13.06 -5.44 2.24
CA SER A 43 13.23 -4.15 2.93
C SER A 43 12.40 -4.06 4.21
N GLU A 44 11.21 -4.64 4.23
CA GLU A 44 10.38 -4.70 5.43
C GLU A 44 10.93 -5.66 6.46
N TYR A 45 11.32 -6.88 6.05
CA TYR A 45 12.01 -7.85 6.91
C TYR A 45 13.19 -7.19 7.65
N ARG A 46 14.09 -6.54 6.91
CA ARG A 46 15.24 -5.85 7.52
C ARG A 46 14.84 -4.71 8.46
N HIS A 47 13.67 -4.11 8.27
CA HIS A 47 13.17 -3.09 9.19
C HIS A 47 12.63 -3.72 10.47
N VAL A 48 11.89 -4.82 10.35
CA VAL A 48 11.35 -5.60 11.47
C VAL A 48 12.48 -6.20 12.31
N GLU A 49 13.48 -6.79 11.67
CA GLU A 49 14.70 -7.31 12.30
C GLU A 49 15.41 -6.25 13.16
N ARG A 50 15.25 -4.96 12.86
CA ARG A 50 15.78 -3.84 13.66
C ARG A 50 14.74 -3.23 14.63
N GLY A 51 13.66 -3.93 14.91
CA GLY A 51 12.66 -3.57 15.92
C GLY A 51 11.39 -2.87 15.41
N ALA A 52 11.16 -2.76 14.10
CA ALA A 52 9.90 -2.19 13.62
C ALA A 52 8.73 -3.18 13.73
N THR A 53 7.61 -2.72 14.28
CA THR A 53 6.42 -3.56 14.50
C THR A 53 5.12 -2.97 13.95
N TRP A 54 5.05 -1.64 13.85
CA TRP A 54 3.82 -0.88 13.53
C TRP A 54 2.61 -1.21 14.44
N LEU A 55 2.83 -1.60 15.70
CA LEU A 55 1.78 -1.98 16.67
C LEU A 55 0.65 -0.95 16.84
N ALA A 56 0.92 0.34 16.63
CA ALA A 56 -0.09 1.40 16.73
C ALA A 56 -1.11 1.41 15.56
N SER A 57 -0.95 0.52 14.57
CA SER A 57 -1.84 0.40 13.41
C SER A 57 -3.17 -0.20 13.83
N ARG A 58 -4.27 0.49 13.51
CA ARG A 58 -5.60 0.11 13.99
C ARG A 58 -6.34 -0.90 13.12
N HIS A 59 -5.93 -1.06 11.85
CA HIS A 59 -6.53 -2.04 10.95
C HIS A 59 -8.07 -1.91 10.86
N VAL A 60 -8.59 -0.69 10.88
CA VAL A 60 -10.05 -0.46 10.94
C VAL A 60 -10.70 -0.85 9.62
N CYS A 61 -11.63 -1.80 9.66
CA CYS A 61 -12.47 -2.22 8.54
C CYS A 61 -13.91 -2.43 9.02
N ASN A 62 -14.91 -1.98 8.26
CA ASN A 62 -16.31 -1.92 8.72
C ASN A 62 -16.48 -1.25 10.10
N GLY A 63 -15.77 -0.13 10.30
CA GLY A 63 -15.90 0.70 11.50
C GLY A 63 -15.19 0.17 12.76
N LYS A 64 -14.61 -1.03 12.73
CA LYS A 64 -13.97 -1.67 13.89
C LYS A 64 -12.59 -2.26 13.58
N PRO A 65 -11.68 -2.38 14.57
CA PRO A 65 -10.44 -3.15 14.41
C PRO A 65 -10.75 -4.67 14.34
N PRO A 66 -9.85 -5.49 13.76
CA PRO A 66 -9.98 -6.94 13.81
C PRO A 66 -9.85 -7.47 15.24
N THR A 67 -10.45 -8.62 15.51
CA THR A 67 -10.21 -9.35 16.76
C THR A 67 -8.85 -10.08 16.71
N PRO A 68 -8.27 -10.46 17.86
CA PRO A 68 -7.04 -11.27 17.90
C PRO A 68 -7.13 -12.58 17.13
N GLU A 69 -8.32 -13.17 17.00
CA GLU A 69 -8.54 -14.39 16.22
C GLU A 69 -8.54 -14.13 14.71
N GLN A 70 -9.02 -12.95 14.28
CA GLN A 70 -9.02 -12.54 12.87
C GLN A 70 -7.64 -12.09 12.41
N LEU A 71 -6.86 -11.46 13.29
CA LEU A 71 -5.50 -11.03 12.99
C LEU A 71 -4.57 -11.26 14.20
N PRO A 72 -4.11 -12.52 14.40
CA PRO A 72 -3.09 -12.84 15.39
C PRO A 72 -1.78 -12.12 15.09
N MET A 73 -1.04 -11.78 16.15
CA MET A 73 0.31 -11.22 16.02
C MET A 73 1.33 -12.32 15.75
N CYS A 74 2.36 -11.99 14.97
CA CYS A 74 3.49 -12.89 14.71
C CYS A 74 4.58 -12.88 15.80
N PHE A 75 4.43 -12.01 16.79
CA PHE A 75 5.40 -11.76 17.84
C PHE A 75 4.67 -11.29 19.11
N ASP A 76 5.36 -11.33 20.24
CA ASP A 76 4.84 -10.81 21.50
C ASP A 76 4.91 -9.27 21.50
N PRO A 77 3.77 -8.55 21.63
CA PRO A 77 3.74 -7.09 21.59
C PRO A 77 4.54 -6.41 22.72
N GLU A 78 4.81 -7.09 23.84
CA GLU A 78 5.61 -6.56 24.94
C GLU A 78 7.11 -6.65 24.65
N VAL A 79 7.53 -7.66 23.89
CA VAL A 79 8.94 -7.91 23.54
C VAL A 79 9.32 -7.26 22.21
N GLY A 80 8.39 -7.24 21.25
CA GLY A 80 8.65 -6.83 19.87
C GLY A 80 9.12 -7.98 18.99
N TRP A 81 9.63 -7.63 17.79
CA TRP A 81 10.10 -8.60 16.79
C TRP A 81 11.53 -8.32 16.32
N ASP A 82 12.31 -7.69 17.20
CA ASP A 82 13.75 -7.45 17.05
C ASP A 82 14.50 -8.77 16.87
N GLY A 83 15.50 -8.78 16.00
CA GLY A 83 16.35 -9.96 15.77
C GLY A 83 15.68 -11.15 15.08
N VAL A 84 14.44 -11.01 14.59
CA VAL A 84 13.72 -12.08 13.89
C VAL A 84 14.53 -12.65 12.72
N LEU A 85 14.58 -13.99 12.62
CA LEU A 85 15.23 -14.68 11.51
C LEU A 85 14.31 -14.70 10.27
N MET A 86 14.89 -14.74 9.06
CA MET A 86 14.09 -14.79 7.82
C MET A 86 13.11 -15.98 7.80
N GLU A 87 13.52 -17.15 8.28
CA GLU A 87 12.66 -18.33 8.39
C GLU A 87 11.44 -18.07 9.28
N GLU A 88 11.63 -17.45 10.44
CA GLU A 88 10.55 -17.09 11.37
C GLU A 88 9.63 -16.02 10.79
N PHE A 89 10.20 -15.04 10.09
CA PHE A 89 9.43 -14.01 9.40
C PHE A 89 8.53 -14.61 8.30
N LEU A 90 9.02 -15.64 7.60
CA LEU A 90 8.27 -16.36 6.56
C LEU A 90 7.27 -17.38 7.12
N SER A 91 7.54 -17.95 8.29
CA SER A 91 6.72 -19.01 8.88
C SER A 91 5.40 -18.50 9.45
N CYS A 92 5.34 -17.25 9.92
CA CYS A 92 4.10 -16.69 10.45
C CYS A 92 3.04 -16.49 9.34
N PRO A 93 1.90 -17.21 9.35
CA PRO A 93 0.89 -17.10 8.31
C PRO A 93 0.15 -15.75 8.32
N TYR A 94 0.19 -15.03 9.45
CA TYR A 94 -0.47 -13.73 9.64
C TYR A 94 0.46 -12.53 9.36
N ASN A 95 1.65 -12.77 8.81
CA ASN A 95 2.61 -11.70 8.55
C ASN A 95 2.04 -10.68 7.56
N LEU A 96 1.80 -9.47 8.06
CA LEU A 96 1.25 -8.35 7.30
C LEU A 96 2.18 -7.84 6.19
N ALA A 97 3.43 -8.30 6.12
CA ALA A 97 4.32 -8.08 4.98
C ALA A 97 3.82 -8.79 3.72
N PHE A 98 3.10 -9.91 3.83
CA PHE A 98 2.59 -10.62 2.66
C PHE A 98 1.50 -9.82 1.93
N ASN A 99 1.65 -9.70 0.61
CA ASN A 99 0.73 -8.98 -0.27
C ASN A 99 0.33 -7.59 0.28
N ARG A 100 1.27 -6.91 0.93
CA ARG A 100 1.02 -5.66 1.66
C ARG A 100 0.46 -4.59 0.72
N GLN A 101 1.06 -4.39 -0.45
CA GLN A 101 0.63 -3.31 -1.36
C GLN A 101 -0.81 -3.55 -1.82
N THR A 102 -1.15 -4.79 -2.16
CA THR A 102 -2.48 -5.20 -2.57
C THR A 102 -3.49 -5.04 -1.44
N ARG A 103 -3.20 -5.57 -0.24
CA ARG A 103 -4.09 -5.44 0.92
C ARG A 103 -4.33 -3.98 1.29
N MET A 104 -3.27 -3.15 1.29
CA MET A 104 -3.37 -1.75 1.70
C MET A 104 -4.10 -0.87 0.67
N LEU A 105 -4.12 -1.26 -0.60
CA LEU A 105 -4.82 -0.51 -1.66
C LEU A 105 -6.24 -1.00 -1.90
N ALA A 106 -6.56 -2.25 -1.55
CA ALA A 106 -7.88 -2.82 -1.74
C ALA A 106 -8.91 -2.25 -0.74
N ASP A 107 -10.17 -2.23 -1.16
CA ASP A 107 -11.31 -2.18 -0.25
C ASP A 107 -11.52 -3.56 0.40
N LEU A 108 -11.09 -3.71 1.66
CA LEU A 108 -11.18 -4.97 2.38
C LEU A 108 -12.62 -5.34 2.79
N THR A 109 -13.58 -4.41 2.71
CA THR A 109 -14.98 -4.71 3.04
C THR A 109 -15.60 -5.70 2.04
N LEU A 110 -15.07 -5.74 0.82
CA LEU A 110 -15.46 -6.68 -0.24
C LEU A 110 -15.07 -8.14 0.03
N ILE A 111 -14.16 -8.35 0.99
CA ILE A 111 -13.58 -9.66 1.33
C ILE A 111 -13.72 -9.99 2.81
N ASN A 112 -14.78 -9.46 3.45
CA ASN A 112 -15.09 -9.64 4.86
C ASN A 112 -13.94 -9.20 5.80
N CYS A 113 -13.23 -8.14 5.42
CA CYS A 113 -12.13 -7.58 6.19
C CYS A 113 -11.02 -8.61 6.44
N TYR A 114 -10.67 -8.85 7.71
CA TYR A 114 -9.64 -9.80 8.13
C TYR A 114 -10.18 -11.20 8.40
N ASP A 115 -11.49 -11.43 8.27
CA ASP A 115 -12.05 -12.77 8.38
C ASP A 115 -11.75 -13.58 7.11
N THR A 116 -10.82 -14.52 7.24
CA THR A 116 -10.42 -15.43 6.16
C THR A 116 -11.22 -16.73 6.14
N SER A 117 -12.08 -16.98 7.13
CA SER A 117 -12.82 -18.24 7.28
C SER A 117 -14.07 -18.34 6.40
N THR A 118 -14.64 -17.18 6.03
CA THR A 118 -15.96 -17.09 5.38
C THR A 118 -15.92 -17.15 3.86
N MET A 119 -14.73 -17.01 3.25
CA MET A 119 -14.57 -16.94 1.80
C MET A 119 -13.42 -17.84 1.34
N ASN A 120 -13.63 -18.54 0.23
CA ASN A 120 -12.56 -19.29 -0.44
C ASN A 120 -11.36 -18.37 -0.75
N SER A 121 -10.15 -18.82 -0.40
CA SER A 121 -8.93 -18.03 -0.53
C SER A 121 -8.67 -17.52 -1.95
N THR A 122 -8.85 -18.36 -2.97
CA THR A 122 -8.66 -17.98 -4.38
C THR A 122 -9.63 -16.89 -4.82
N MET A 123 -10.90 -17.00 -4.41
CA MET A 123 -11.90 -15.96 -4.69
C MET A 123 -11.56 -14.66 -3.95
N ARG A 124 -11.17 -14.77 -2.68
CA ARG A 124 -10.78 -13.65 -1.82
C ARG A 124 -9.63 -12.86 -2.44
N ASP A 125 -8.60 -13.58 -2.88
CA ASP A 125 -7.40 -13.01 -3.51
C ASP A 125 -7.74 -12.30 -4.83
N LYS A 126 -8.60 -12.89 -5.66
CA LYS A 126 -9.07 -12.28 -6.91
C LYS A 126 -9.82 -10.97 -6.66
N ILE A 127 -10.76 -10.95 -5.71
CA ILE A 127 -11.53 -9.75 -5.36
C ILE A 127 -10.60 -8.67 -4.82
N MET A 128 -9.69 -9.02 -3.91
CA MET A 128 -8.74 -8.08 -3.32
C MET A 128 -7.82 -7.46 -4.38
N LEU A 129 -7.27 -8.27 -5.30
CA LEU A 129 -6.41 -7.78 -6.38
C LEU A 129 -7.15 -6.84 -7.33
N GLU A 130 -8.36 -7.19 -7.76
CA GLU A 130 -9.15 -6.33 -8.67
C GLU A 130 -9.59 -5.03 -7.98
N SER A 131 -9.92 -5.08 -6.70
CA SER A 131 -10.19 -3.90 -5.87
C SER A 131 -8.96 -2.99 -5.78
N ALA A 132 -7.78 -3.54 -5.51
CA ALA A 132 -6.52 -2.79 -5.47
C ALA A 132 -6.19 -2.14 -6.82
N LYS A 133 -6.32 -2.85 -7.94
CA LYS A 133 -6.14 -2.29 -9.29
C LYS A 133 -7.12 -1.15 -9.56
N ASN A 134 -8.40 -1.31 -9.18
CA ASN A 134 -9.41 -0.26 -9.30
C ASN A 134 -9.09 0.97 -8.46
N ASN A 135 -8.62 0.80 -7.24
CA ASN A 135 -8.27 1.95 -6.39
C ASN A 135 -7.01 2.64 -6.91
N LEU A 136 -5.99 1.87 -7.31
CA LEU A 136 -4.76 2.39 -7.90
C LEU A 136 -5.01 3.25 -9.15
N ARG A 137 -5.85 2.78 -10.08
CA ARG A 137 -6.20 3.56 -11.29
C ARG A 137 -6.93 4.86 -10.99
N ASN A 138 -7.62 4.93 -9.85
CA ASN A 138 -8.40 6.09 -9.44
C ASN A 138 -7.63 7.04 -8.49
N LEU A 139 -6.42 6.68 -8.05
CA LEU A 139 -5.55 7.62 -7.33
C LEU A 139 -5.23 8.83 -8.21
N ALA A 140 -5.18 10.00 -7.59
CA ALA A 140 -4.78 11.24 -8.24
C ALA A 140 -3.36 11.11 -8.82
N PHE A 141 -2.48 10.42 -8.10
CA PHE A 141 -1.13 10.08 -8.54
C PHE A 141 -0.65 8.80 -7.86
N PHE A 142 0.19 8.03 -8.53
CA PHE A 142 1.06 7.08 -7.85
C PHE A 142 2.43 7.03 -8.52
N GLY A 143 3.47 6.84 -7.71
CA GLY A 143 4.85 6.69 -8.18
C GLY A 143 5.32 5.24 -8.12
N ILE A 144 6.40 4.95 -8.85
CA ILE A 144 7.15 3.70 -8.78
C ILE A 144 8.53 4.02 -8.21
N LYS A 145 8.90 3.37 -7.11
CA LYS A 145 10.18 3.61 -6.41
C LYS A 145 11.40 3.40 -7.31
N GLU A 146 11.30 2.50 -8.29
CA GLU A 146 12.35 2.20 -9.25
C GLU A 146 12.45 3.23 -10.39
N LYS A 147 11.49 4.17 -10.46
CA LYS A 147 11.37 5.22 -11.50
C LYS A 147 11.11 6.59 -10.86
N MET A 148 11.98 7.00 -9.93
CA MET A 148 11.76 8.21 -9.11
C MET A 148 11.79 9.50 -9.92
N GLU A 149 12.65 9.60 -10.94
CA GLU A 149 12.73 10.77 -11.82
C GLU A 149 11.42 10.93 -12.62
N GLU A 150 10.93 9.85 -13.23
CA GLU A 150 9.66 9.87 -13.95
C GLU A 150 8.47 10.07 -13.00
N SER A 151 8.54 9.51 -11.79
CA SER A 151 7.52 9.72 -10.76
C SER A 151 7.44 11.19 -10.36
N GLN A 152 8.59 11.87 -10.23
CA GLN A 152 8.66 13.30 -9.99
C GLN A 152 7.99 14.08 -11.12
N LEU A 153 8.39 13.82 -12.37
CA LEU A 153 7.82 14.48 -13.55
C LEU A 153 6.29 14.34 -13.60
N ILE A 154 5.77 13.13 -13.39
CA ILE A 154 4.33 12.90 -13.42
C ILE A 154 3.63 13.65 -12.28
N PHE A 155 4.20 13.65 -11.07
CA PHE A 155 3.64 14.36 -9.93
C PHE A 155 3.56 15.87 -10.19
N GLU A 156 4.68 16.47 -10.62
CA GLU A 156 4.78 17.89 -10.90
C GLU A 156 3.79 18.35 -11.97
N LYS A 157 3.63 17.57 -13.04
CA LYS A 157 2.63 17.84 -14.09
C LYS A 157 1.19 17.65 -13.62
N THR A 158 0.94 16.62 -12.81
CA THR A 158 -0.41 16.33 -12.27
C THR A 158 -0.90 17.47 -11.37
N PHE A 159 -0.03 17.98 -10.50
CA PHE A 159 -0.39 18.98 -9.49
C PHE A 159 0.04 20.41 -9.82
N GLN A 160 0.69 20.63 -10.97
CA GLN A 160 1.21 21.94 -11.40
C GLN A 160 2.11 22.59 -10.34
N MET A 161 3.02 21.80 -9.79
CA MET A 161 4.02 22.23 -8.81
C MET A 161 5.40 21.67 -9.16
N THR A 162 6.45 22.17 -8.54
CA THR A 162 7.82 21.69 -8.73
C THR A 162 8.46 21.37 -7.39
N PHE A 163 9.28 20.33 -7.35
CA PHE A 163 10.11 20.04 -6.18
C PHE A 163 11.34 20.94 -6.16
N THR A 164 11.80 21.27 -4.96
CA THR A 164 13.04 22.06 -4.78
C THR A 164 14.32 21.21 -4.93
N ARG A 165 14.20 19.88 -4.91
CA ARG A 165 15.29 18.91 -5.04
C ARG A 165 14.79 17.67 -5.77
N GLU A 166 15.70 16.98 -6.47
CA GLU A 166 15.38 15.77 -7.21
C GLU A 166 15.11 14.58 -6.27
N LEU A 167 14.05 13.82 -6.56
CA LEU A 167 13.70 12.62 -5.80
C LEU A 167 14.65 11.44 -6.09
N ALA A 168 15.33 11.44 -7.23
CA ALA A 168 16.21 10.36 -7.67
C ALA A 168 17.52 10.26 -6.86
N GLU A 169 17.88 11.25 -6.05
CA GLU A 169 19.12 11.24 -5.26
C GLU A 169 19.12 10.17 -4.14
N TRP A 170 17.97 9.58 -3.80
CA TRP A 170 17.77 8.68 -2.66
C TRP A 170 17.88 7.18 -2.99
N ASN A 171 18.90 6.75 -3.73
CA ASN A 171 18.97 5.42 -4.35
C ASN A 171 19.49 4.26 -3.48
N LYS A 172 20.07 4.48 -2.30
CA LYS A 172 20.66 3.40 -1.50
C LYS A 172 19.63 2.70 -0.62
N SER A 173 19.05 1.61 -1.12
CA SER A 173 18.30 0.67 -0.27
C SER A 173 19.28 -0.20 0.53
N LYS A 174 19.29 -0.07 1.86
CA LYS A 174 20.10 -0.89 2.77
C LYS A 174 19.76 -2.40 2.76
N SER A 175 18.75 -2.81 2.00
CA SER A 175 18.21 -4.17 2.01
C SER A 175 18.64 -5.04 0.83
N HIS A 176 19.35 -4.48 -0.16
CA HIS A 176 19.72 -5.19 -1.39
C HIS A 176 20.66 -6.38 -1.12
N ASP A 177 21.53 -6.27 -0.12
CA ASP A 177 22.57 -7.25 0.17
C ASP A 177 22.12 -8.33 1.18
N THR A 178 20.80 -8.55 1.29
CA THR A 178 20.26 -9.60 2.18
C THR A 178 20.51 -10.97 1.54
N PRO A 179 21.33 -11.85 2.15
CA PRO A 179 21.54 -13.19 1.62
C PRO A 179 20.24 -13.99 1.77
N LEU A 180 19.80 -14.61 0.68
CA LEU A 180 18.61 -15.44 0.64
C LEU A 180 18.89 -16.72 -0.12
N THR A 181 18.43 -17.83 0.42
CA THR A 181 18.42 -19.12 -0.26
C THR A 181 17.37 -19.13 -1.38
N GLU A 182 17.52 -20.03 -2.34
CA GLU A 182 16.54 -20.21 -3.41
C GLU A 182 15.16 -20.61 -2.87
N VAL A 183 15.13 -21.37 -1.77
CA VAL A 183 13.90 -21.80 -1.09
C VAL A 183 13.18 -20.61 -0.49
N GLU A 184 13.87 -19.74 0.26
CA GLU A 184 13.28 -18.52 0.81
C GLU A 184 12.77 -17.61 -0.31
N MET A 185 13.54 -17.42 -1.38
CA MET A 185 13.13 -16.62 -2.54
C MET A 185 11.87 -17.15 -3.19
N LYS A 186 11.71 -18.47 -3.30
CA LYS A 186 10.50 -19.11 -3.81
C LYS A 186 9.30 -18.81 -2.91
N VAL A 187 9.45 -18.98 -1.59
CA VAL A 187 8.38 -18.68 -0.62
C VAL A 187 7.99 -17.20 -0.65
N ILE A 188 8.95 -16.28 -0.71
CA ILE A 188 8.68 -14.84 -0.81
C ILE A 188 7.85 -14.53 -2.06
N ARG A 189 8.20 -15.11 -3.22
CA ARG A 189 7.44 -14.94 -4.46
C ARG A 189 6.01 -15.48 -4.33
N GLU A 190 5.85 -16.67 -3.78
CA GLU A 190 4.54 -17.30 -3.59
C GLU A 190 3.66 -16.50 -2.64
N LYS A 191 4.21 -16.05 -1.50
CA LYS A 191 3.46 -15.27 -0.50
C LYS A 191 3.16 -13.82 -0.92
N ASN A 192 3.86 -13.29 -1.94
CA ASN A 192 3.65 -11.95 -2.48
C ASN A 192 3.10 -11.97 -3.93
N HIS A 193 2.48 -13.06 -4.36
CA HIS A 193 2.01 -13.25 -5.73
C HIS A 193 0.95 -12.22 -6.19
N LEU A 194 0.16 -11.64 -5.28
CA LEU A 194 -0.79 -10.58 -5.62
C LEU A 194 -0.08 -9.24 -5.79
N ASP A 195 0.88 -8.94 -4.93
CA ASP A 195 1.71 -7.74 -5.07
C ASP A 195 2.50 -7.78 -6.39
N ILE A 196 2.98 -8.94 -6.83
CA ILE A 196 3.63 -9.13 -8.15
C ILE A 196 2.67 -8.75 -9.27
N GLN A 197 1.47 -9.32 -9.29
CA GLN A 197 0.46 -9.01 -10.31
C GLN A 197 0.02 -7.54 -10.28
N LEU A 198 -0.13 -6.96 -9.08
CA LEU A 198 -0.48 -5.55 -8.91
C LEU A 198 0.64 -4.64 -9.40
N TYR A 199 1.89 -4.96 -9.10
CA TYR A 199 3.05 -4.17 -9.51
C TYR A 199 3.23 -4.21 -11.04
N GLU A 200 3.07 -5.36 -11.68
CA GLU A 200 3.07 -5.47 -13.15
C GLU A 200 1.99 -4.61 -13.79
N TYR A 201 0.77 -4.63 -13.23
CA TYR A 201 -0.31 -3.74 -13.66
C TYR A 201 0.05 -2.27 -13.44
N ALA A 202 0.59 -1.93 -12.27
CA ALA A 202 0.98 -0.57 -11.91
C ALA A 202 2.03 0.00 -12.87
N VAL A 203 3.05 -0.77 -13.22
CA VAL A 203 4.11 -0.36 -14.16
C VAL A 203 3.53 -0.11 -15.55
N LYS A 204 2.63 -0.97 -16.05
CA LYS A 204 1.96 -0.77 -17.34
C LYS A 204 1.14 0.53 -17.34
N LEU A 205 0.34 0.75 -16.30
CA LEU A 205 -0.47 1.96 -16.15
C LEU A 205 0.39 3.22 -15.99
N PHE A 206 1.49 3.13 -15.23
CA PHE A 206 2.44 4.21 -15.02
C PHE A 206 3.09 4.64 -16.33
N ASN A 207 3.59 3.70 -17.13
CA ASN A 207 4.21 3.99 -18.43
C ASN A 207 3.21 4.66 -19.38
N LYS A 208 1.96 4.18 -19.43
CA LYS A 208 0.90 4.82 -20.22
C LYS A 208 0.67 6.28 -19.80
N ARG A 209 0.63 6.56 -18.49
CA ARG A 209 0.48 7.93 -17.97
C ARG A 209 1.70 8.81 -18.31
N LEU A 210 2.90 8.26 -18.22
CA LEU A 210 4.14 8.94 -18.58
C LEU A 210 4.17 9.33 -20.07
N GLU A 211 3.77 8.41 -20.96
CA GLU A 211 3.69 8.67 -22.41
C GLU A 211 2.70 9.78 -22.75
N LEU A 212 1.53 9.81 -22.08
CA LEU A 212 0.54 10.88 -22.24
C LEU A 212 1.07 12.25 -21.83
N ILE A 213 1.90 12.31 -20.78
CA ILE A 213 2.56 13.55 -20.35
C ILE A 213 3.61 13.99 -21.36
N LYS A 214 4.45 13.06 -21.82
CA LYS A 214 5.54 13.35 -22.76
C LYS A 214 5.03 13.80 -24.13
N SER A 215 3.86 13.32 -24.56
CA SER A 215 3.27 13.71 -25.84
C SER A 215 2.56 15.07 -25.84
N ASN A 216 2.60 15.82 -24.72
CA ASN A 216 1.86 17.09 -24.53
C ASN A 216 0.37 16.98 -24.88
N SER A 217 -0.20 15.78 -24.81
CA SER A 217 -1.63 15.60 -25.00
C SER A 217 -2.35 16.26 -23.81
N GLU A 218 -3.17 17.29 -24.06
CA GLU A 218 -4.08 17.86 -23.04
C GLU A 218 -5.18 16.85 -22.72
N SER A 219 -4.84 15.75 -22.05
CA SER A 219 -5.79 14.70 -21.73
C SER A 219 -6.53 15.05 -20.43
N LYS A 220 -7.86 14.94 -20.44
CA LYS A 220 -8.69 15.02 -19.22
C LYS A 220 -8.34 13.92 -18.20
N GLU A 221 -7.59 12.88 -18.61
CA GLU A 221 -7.11 11.81 -17.72
C GLU A 221 -6.01 12.27 -16.76
N LEU A 222 -5.26 13.33 -17.11
CA LEU A 222 -4.15 13.85 -16.30
C LEU A 222 -4.58 14.83 -15.20
N ARG A 223 -5.80 15.36 -15.26
CA ARG A 223 -6.30 16.22 -14.20
C ARG A 223 -6.62 15.36 -12.98
N PRO A 224 -6.03 15.65 -11.80
CA PRO A 224 -6.32 14.89 -10.61
C PRO A 224 -7.82 14.98 -10.34
N LYS A 225 -8.48 13.81 -10.29
CA LYS A 225 -9.89 13.72 -9.95
C LYS A 225 -9.99 13.48 -8.45
N PRO A 226 -10.78 14.28 -7.72
CA PRO A 226 -11.04 13.97 -6.32
C PRO A 226 -11.82 12.66 -6.26
N ILE A 227 -11.47 11.79 -5.32
CA ILE A 227 -12.28 10.59 -5.06
C ILE A 227 -13.57 11.05 -4.39
N ILE A 228 -14.72 10.72 -4.98
CA ILE A 228 -16.04 11.03 -4.43
C ILE A 228 -16.24 10.13 -3.20
N GLN A 229 -16.27 10.72 -2.01
CA GLN A 229 -16.56 9.97 -0.78
C GLN A 229 -18.03 9.55 -0.74
N HIS A 230 -18.28 8.26 -0.49
CA HIS A 230 -19.58 7.79 -0.04
C HIS A 230 -19.72 8.02 1.47
N SER A 231 -20.91 8.47 1.87
CA SER A 231 -21.28 8.80 3.26
C SER A 231 -21.07 7.61 4.20
N CYS A 232 -20.66 7.89 5.43
CA CYS A 232 -20.58 6.91 6.50
C CYS A 232 -22.01 6.51 6.89
N MET A 233 -22.38 5.23 6.71
CA MET A 233 -23.52 4.67 7.42
C MET A 233 -23.01 3.99 8.70
N ILE A 234 -23.33 4.65 9.80
CA ILE A 234 -23.53 4.19 11.19
C ILE A 234 -22.40 3.35 11.80
#